data_AF-A0A3N1UX45-F1
#
_entry.id   AF-A0A3N1UX45-F1
#
_cell.length_a   1.000
_cell.length_b   1.000
_cell.length_c   1.000
_cell.angle_alpha   90.00
_cell.angle_beta   90.00
_cell.angle_gamma   90.00
#
_symmetry.space_group_name_H-M   'P 1'
#
loop_
_entity.id
_entity.type
_entity.pdbx_description
1 polymer ?
#
loop_
_entity_poly.entity_id
_entity_poly.type
_entity_poly.pdbx_seq_one_letter_code
_entity_poly.pdbx_strand_id
1 'polypeptide(L)'
;MLELIKKGLLASLGAVVMTKERVEKATKSLVEEGKLSREEADNLAEELIRSGERQWEEIQQSLSENIKKAVERVDVARRSELEGLKDRLENLEKRVSMMEERLGKV
;
A
#
# COMPACT_ATOMS: atom_id res chain seq x y z
N MET A 1 17.26 -3.91 0.86
CA MET A 1 16.37 -4.52 1.88
C MET A 1 14.90 -4.18 1.66
N LEU A 2 14.52 -2.91 1.49
CA LEU A 2 13.12 -2.51 1.19
C LEU A 2 12.50 -3.22 -0.04
N GLU A 3 13.26 -3.37 -1.12
CA GLU A 3 12.84 -4.12 -2.33
C GLU A 3 12.50 -5.59 -2.06
N LEU A 4 13.26 -6.25 -1.16
CA LEU A 4 13.05 -7.66 -0.82
C LEU A 4 11.81 -7.83 0.07
N ILE A 5 11.54 -6.86 0.95
CA ILE A 5 10.35 -6.84 1.81
C ILE A 5 9.11 -6.54 0.97
N LYS A 6 9.18 -5.61 0.00
CA LYS A 6 8.11 -5.39 -0.98
C LYS A 6 7.80 -6.64 -1.79
N LYS A 7 8.82 -7.30 -2.32
CA LYS A 7 8.68 -8.53 -3.10
C LYS A 7 8.19 -9.71 -2.24
N GLY A 8 8.66 -9.81 -1.01
CA GLY A 8 8.20 -10.80 -0.03
C GLY A 8 6.74 -10.60 0.37
N LEU A 9 6.32 -9.35 0.58
CA LEU A 9 4.92 -8.99 0.84
C LEU A 9 4.02 -9.32 -0.36
N LEU A 10 4.42 -8.94 -1.57
CA LEU A 10 3.70 -9.27 -2.81
C LEU A 10 3.62 -10.79 -3.07
N ALA A 11 4.66 -11.54 -2.73
CA ALA A 11 4.65 -12.99 -2.82
C ALA A 11 3.77 -13.65 -1.72
N SER A 12 3.74 -13.07 -0.52
CA SER A 12 2.88 -13.53 0.60
C SER A 12 1.41 -13.15 0.43
N LEU A 13 1.10 -12.15 -0.41
CA LEU A 13 -0.26 -11.81 -0.83
C LEU A 13 -0.83 -12.81 -1.86
N GLY A 14 -0.08 -13.86 -2.21
CA GLY A 14 -0.55 -15.01 -2.99
C GLY A 14 0.15 -15.08 -4.35
N ALA A 15 0.84 -16.18 -4.62
CA ALA A 15 1.67 -16.40 -5.81
C ALA A 15 0.93 -16.47 -7.16
N VAL A 16 -0.32 -16.03 -7.26
CA VAL A 16 -1.07 -15.89 -8.52
C VAL A 16 -1.95 -14.64 -8.43
N VAL A 17 -1.38 -13.45 -8.62
CA VAL A 17 -2.15 -12.46 -9.41
C VAL A 17 -2.44 -13.21 -10.71
N MET A 18 -3.68 -13.57 -10.96
CA MET A 18 -4.10 -14.20 -12.20
C MET A 18 -3.80 -13.23 -13.34
N THR A 19 -2.56 -13.23 -13.81
CA THR A 19 -2.16 -12.47 -14.98
C THR A 19 -2.97 -13.00 -16.13
N LYS A 20 -3.52 -12.12 -16.96
CA LYS A 20 -4.30 -12.47 -18.16
C LYS A 20 -3.69 -13.65 -18.92
N GLU A 21 -2.38 -13.66 -19.06
CA GLU A 21 -1.58 -14.70 -19.73
C GLU A 21 -1.65 -16.10 -19.08
N ARG A 22 -1.76 -16.18 -17.75
CA ARG A 22 -1.96 -17.44 -17.00
C ARG A 22 -3.38 -17.96 -17.16
N VAL A 23 -4.35 -17.05 -17.15
CA VAL A 23 -5.77 -17.38 -17.34
C VAL A 23 -6.00 -17.90 -18.76
N GLU A 24 -5.49 -17.18 -19.76
CA GLU A 24 -5.56 -17.59 -21.18
C GLU A 24 -4.88 -18.93 -21.43
N LYS A 25 -3.73 -19.20 -20.78
CA LYS A 25 -3.04 -20.49 -20.92
C LYS A 25 -3.82 -21.64 -20.27
N ALA A 26 -4.47 -21.40 -19.13
CA ALA A 26 -5.30 -22.38 -18.45
C ALA A 26 -6.57 -22.70 -19.24
N THR A 27 -7.29 -21.67 -19.72
CA THR A 27 -8.50 -21.87 -20.54
C THR A 27 -8.18 -22.51 -21.88
N LYS A 28 -7.05 -22.16 -22.52
CA LYS A 28 -6.60 -22.83 -23.74
C LYS A 28 -6.31 -24.31 -23.55
N SER A 29 -5.71 -24.70 -22.42
CA SER A 29 -5.46 -26.12 -22.11
C SER A 29 -6.78 -26.90 -21.99
N LEU A 30 -7.82 -26.29 -21.43
CA LEU A 30 -9.15 -26.90 -21.35
C LEU A 30 -9.83 -27.06 -22.72
N VAL A 31 -9.55 -26.16 -23.68
CA VAL A 31 -9.99 -26.33 -25.07
C VAL A 31 -9.25 -27.47 -25.75
N GLU A 32 -7.93 -27.57 -25.55
CA GLU A 32 -7.09 -28.65 -26.11
C GLU A 32 -7.49 -30.02 -25.57
N GLU A 33 -7.92 -30.10 -24.31
CA GLU A 33 -8.48 -31.30 -23.69
C GLU A 33 -9.93 -31.59 -24.11
N GLY A 34 -10.55 -30.73 -24.93
CA GLY A 34 -11.94 -30.87 -25.39
C GLY A 34 -12.99 -30.64 -24.31
N LYS A 35 -12.60 -30.05 -23.17
CA LYS A 35 -13.47 -29.78 -22.02
C LYS A 35 -14.26 -28.48 -22.15
N LEU A 36 -13.79 -27.55 -22.99
CA LEU A 36 -14.45 -26.29 -23.29
C LEU A 36 -14.38 -26.03 -24.80
N SER A 37 -15.42 -25.41 -25.35
CA SER A 37 -15.33 -24.74 -26.65
C SER A 37 -14.47 -23.48 -26.56
N ARG A 38 -14.00 -22.95 -27.70
CA ARG A 38 -13.26 -21.68 -27.75
C ARG A 38 -14.06 -20.53 -27.14
N GLU A 39 -15.35 -20.48 -27.43
CA GLU A 39 -16.24 -19.42 -26.95
C GLU A 39 -16.43 -19.48 -25.43
N GLU A 40 -16.60 -20.68 -24.86
CA GLU A 40 -16.69 -20.85 -23.40
C GLU A 40 -15.37 -20.51 -22.70
N ALA A 41 -14.22 -20.84 -23.33
CA ALA A 41 -12.90 -20.51 -22.80
C ALA A 41 -12.62 -19.01 -22.80
N ASP A 42 -13.02 -18.28 -23.85
CA ASP A 42 -12.87 -16.83 -23.94
C ASP A 42 -13.75 -16.11 -22.89
N ASN A 43 -15.01 -16.52 -22.76
CA ASN A 43 -15.93 -15.99 -21.76
C ASN A 43 -15.43 -16.24 -20.32
N LEU A 44 -14.98 -17.46 -20.03
CA LEU A 44 -14.43 -17.82 -18.72
C LEU A 44 -13.16 -17.02 -18.40
N ALA A 45 -12.28 -16.84 -19.39
CA ALA A 45 -11.06 -16.06 -19.19
C ALA A 45 -11.39 -14.60 -18.82
N GLU A 46 -12.33 -14.01 -19.54
CA GLU A 46 -12.72 -12.61 -19.33
C GLU A 46 -13.44 -12.40 -17.98
N GLU A 47 -14.28 -13.34 -17.56
CA GLU A 47 -14.92 -13.32 -16.24
C GLU A 47 -13.90 -13.45 -15.11
N LEU A 48 -12.96 -14.38 -15.24
CA LEU A 48 -11.87 -14.61 -14.29
C LEU A 48 -10.98 -13.38 -14.12
N ILE A 49 -10.66 -12.69 -15.22
CA ILE A 49 -9.88 -11.44 -15.20
C ILE A 49 -10.67 -10.34 -14.49
N ARG A 50 -11.92 -10.09 -14.89
CA ARG A 50 -12.77 -9.05 -14.27
C ARG A 50 -13.07 -9.30 -12.80
N SER A 51 -13.19 -10.56 -12.39
CA SER A 51 -13.38 -10.93 -10.99
C SER A 51 -12.11 -10.68 -10.18
N GLY A 52 -10.95 -11.04 -10.75
CA GLY A 52 -9.65 -10.78 -10.14
C GLY A 52 -9.37 -9.29 -9.94
N GLU A 53 -9.66 -8.46 -10.94
CA GLU A 53 -9.51 -7.00 -10.85
C GLU A 53 -10.34 -6.39 -9.73
N ARG A 54 -11.61 -6.77 -9.61
CA ARG A 54 -12.50 -6.29 -8.53
C ARG A 54 -12.04 -6.72 -7.15
N GLN A 55 -11.69 -8.00 -6.98
CA GLN A 55 -11.17 -8.50 -5.71
C GLN A 55 -9.87 -7.80 -5.33
N TRP A 56 -9.03 -7.48 -6.31
CA TRP A 56 -7.78 -6.76 -6.08
C TRP A 56 -8.03 -5.33 -5.58
N GLU A 57 -8.98 -4.61 -6.17
CA GLU A 57 -9.36 -3.27 -5.70
C GLU A 57 -9.88 -3.30 -4.25
N GLU A 58 -10.75 -4.25 -3.91
CA GLU A 58 -11.27 -4.42 -2.55
C GLU A 58 -10.16 -4.72 -1.54
N ILE A 59 -9.22 -5.60 -1.90
CA ILE A 59 -8.05 -5.92 -1.08
C ILE A 59 -7.17 -4.68 -0.90
N GLN A 60 -6.90 -3.93 -1.97
CA GLN A 60 -6.09 -2.71 -1.88
C GLN A 60 -6.74 -1.68 -0.95
N GLN A 61 -8.06 -1.50 -1.04
CA GLN A 61 -8.78 -0.58 -0.17
C GLN A 61 -8.72 -1.02 1.29
N SER A 62 -9.05 -2.28 1.57
CA SER A 62 -9.01 -2.85 2.92
C SER A 62 -7.60 -2.79 3.52
N LEU A 63 -6.57 -3.11 2.72
CA LEU A 63 -5.18 -3.03 3.14
C LEU A 63 -4.76 -1.60 3.47
N SER A 64 -5.12 -0.63 2.63
CA SER A 64 -4.83 0.79 2.86
C SER A 64 -5.47 1.28 4.16
N GLU A 65 -6.74 0.93 4.40
CA GLU A 65 -7.43 1.27 5.64
C GLU A 65 -6.79 0.62 6.87
N ASN A 66 -6.39 -0.65 6.77
CA ASN A 66 -5.75 -1.37 7.86
C ASN A 66 -4.36 -0.79 8.18
N ILE A 67 -3.58 -0.43 7.17
CA ILE A 67 -2.28 0.24 7.36
C ILE A 67 -2.51 1.60 8.01
N LYS A 68 -3.48 2.38 7.55
CA LYS A 68 -3.81 3.69 8.15
C LYS A 68 -4.19 3.55 9.62
N LYS A 69 -5.07 2.61 9.95
CA LYS A 69 -5.45 2.30 11.34
C LYS A 69 -4.28 1.81 12.18
N ALA A 70 -3.37 1.01 11.60
CA ALA A 70 -2.17 0.55 12.29
C ALA A 70 -1.26 1.74 12.61
N VAL A 71 -0.99 2.61 11.65
CA VAL A 71 -0.19 3.83 11.84
C VAL A 71 -0.84 4.79 12.84
N GLU A 72 -2.17 4.88 12.89
CA GLU A 72 -2.88 5.65 13.94
C GLU A 72 -2.78 5.02 15.33
N ARG A 73 -2.58 3.71 15.43
CA ARG A 73 -2.47 2.97 16.71
C ARG A 73 -1.04 2.88 17.23
N VAL A 74 -0.05 2.94 16.35
CA VAL A 74 1.34 3.11 16.79
C VAL A 74 1.51 4.60 17.10
N ASP A 75 2.00 4.93 18.30
CA ASP A 75 2.26 6.30 18.76
C ASP A 75 3.46 6.92 18.01
N VAL A 76 3.39 6.93 16.69
CA VAL A 76 4.38 7.51 15.80
C VAL A 76 3.93 8.93 15.53
N ALA A 77 4.66 9.89 16.13
CA ALA A 77 4.43 11.30 15.90
C ALA A 77 4.38 11.59 14.39
N ARG A 78 3.27 12.17 13.94
CA ARG A 78 3.11 12.59 12.54
C ARG A 78 4.12 13.68 12.25
N ARG A 79 4.59 13.75 11.01
CA ARG A 79 5.53 14.79 10.57
C ARG A 79 5.01 16.21 10.88
N SER A 80 3.71 16.42 10.73
CA SER A 80 3.06 17.70 11.07
C SER A 80 3.13 18.05 12.55
N GLU A 81 3.05 17.06 13.44
CA GLU A 81 3.18 17.26 14.89
C GLU A 81 4.62 17.61 15.27
N LEU A 82 5.59 16.97 14.60
CA LEU A 82 7.02 17.27 14.70
C LEU A 82 7.35 18.69 14.20
N GLU A 83 6.80 19.11 13.06
CA GLU A 83 6.97 20.47 12.54
C GLU A 83 6.36 21.50 13.49
N GLY A 84 5.15 21.27 14.02
CA GLY A 84 4.55 22.15 15.02
C GLY A 84 5.35 22.24 16.33
N LEU A 85 5.96 21.14 16.77
CA LEU A 85 6.89 21.14 17.91
C LEU A 85 8.15 21.94 17.62
N LYS A 86 8.71 21.82 16.40
CA LYS A 86 9.88 22.58 15.96
C LYS A 86 9.62 24.08 15.96
N ASP A 87 8.49 24.52 15.41
CA ASP A 87 8.13 25.96 15.38
C ASP A 87 7.95 26.53 16.79
N ARG A 88 7.35 25.75 17.70
CA ARG A 88 7.21 26.13 19.11
C ARG A 88 8.57 26.21 19.80
N LEU A 89 9.49 25.30 19.48
CA LEU A 89 10.85 25.29 20.02
C LEU A 89 11.61 26.54 19.54
N GLU A 90 11.60 26.83 18.24
CA GLU A 90 12.26 28.02 17.67
C GLU A 90 11.72 29.32 18.28
N ASN A 91 10.41 29.41 18.54
CA ASN A 91 9.83 30.57 19.20
C ASN A 91 10.29 30.68 20.67
N LEU A 92 10.34 29.57 21.40
CA LEU A 92 10.85 29.57 22.78
C LEU A 92 12.33 29.95 22.84
N GLU A 93 13.16 29.41 21.94
CA GLU A 93 14.59 29.75 21.82
C GLU A 93 14.78 31.25 21.58
N LYS A 94 14.02 31.85 20.63
CA LYS A 94 14.05 33.31 20.40
C LYS A 94 13.67 34.10 21.64
N ARG A 95 12.63 33.68 22.36
CA ARG A 95 12.17 34.35 23.57
C ARG A 95 13.18 34.25 24.71
N VAL A 96 13.83 33.09 24.86
CA VAL A 96 14.91 32.90 25.84
C VAL A 96 16.09 33.79 25.49
N SER A 97 16.55 33.81 24.24
CA SER A 97 17.64 34.69 23.78
C SER A 97 17.34 36.16 24.08
N MET A 98 16.14 36.65 23.76
CA MET A 98 15.73 38.02 24.07
C MET A 98 15.69 38.31 25.58
N MET A 99 15.35 37.33 26.41
CA MET A 99 15.37 37.49 27.87
C MET A 99 16.81 37.49 28.41
N GLU A 100 17.69 36.66 27.87
CA GLU A 100 19.10 36.60 28.26
C GLU A 100 19.84 37.90 27.91
N GLU A 101 19.59 38.46 26.72
CA GLU A 101 20.07 39.80 26.32
C GLU A 101 19.56 40.89 27.28
N ARG A 102 18.28 40.85 27.65
CA ARG A 102 17.68 41.83 28.59
C ARG A 102 18.20 41.69 30.02
N LEU A 103 18.66 40.50 30.42
CA LEU A 103 19.23 40.23 31.73
C LEU A 103 20.75 40.47 31.78
N GLY A 104 21.36 40.91 30.67
CA GLY A 104 22.80 41.19 30.57
C GLY A 104 23.67 39.96 30.82
N LYS A 105 23.14 38.76 30.57
CA LYS A 105 23.83 37.48 30.81
C LYS A 105 24.58 36.94 29.59
N VAL A 106 24.53 37.66 28.47
CA VAL A 106 25.33 37.46 27.26
C VAL A 106 25.87 38.81 26.81
#